data_AF-A0A8S0FK53-F1
#
_entry.id   AF-A0A8S0FK53-F1
#
_cell.length_a   1.000
_cell.length_b   1.000
_cell.length_c   1.000
_cell.angle_alpha   90.00
_cell.angle_beta   90.00
_cell.angle_gamma   90.00
#
_symmetry.space_group_name_H-M   'P 1'
#
loop_
_entity.id
_entity.type
_entity.pdbx_description
1 polymer ?
#
loop_
_entity_poly.entity_id
_entity_poly.type
_entity_poly.pdbx_seq_one_letter_code
_entity_poly.pdbx_strand_id
1 'polypeptide(L)' 'MKTLSDAGCRVIAEGRYNTPAQAADAMRHGAWAVTVGSAITRLEHICQWYNTAMKKAVL' A
#
# COMPACT_ATOMS: atom_id res chain seq x y z
N MET A 1 -2.56 -15.50 15.16
CA MET A 1 -3.57 -15.52 14.07
C MET A 1 -2.86 -16.05 12.82
N LYS A 2 -3.40 -17.07 12.15
CA LYS A 2 -2.78 -17.67 10.96
C LYS A 2 -3.02 -16.76 9.75
N THR A 3 -1.99 -16.40 9.00
CA THR A 3 -2.15 -15.58 7.80
C THR A 3 -2.69 -16.43 6.63
N LEU A 4 -3.19 -15.79 5.57
CA LEU A 4 -3.68 -16.52 4.39
C LEU A 4 -2.54 -17.27 3.67
N SER A 5 -1.33 -16.72 3.66
CA SER A 5 -0.14 -17.38 3.11
C SER A 5 0.23 -18.62 3.94
N ASP A 6 0.19 -18.54 5.28
CA ASP A 6 0.40 -19.71 6.16
C ASP A 6 -0.65 -20.81 5.93
N ALA A 7 -1.83 -20.44 5.44
CA ALA A 7 -2.91 -21.38 5.08
C ALA A 7 -2.71 -22.05 3.71
N GLY A 8 -1.61 -21.76 3.01
CA GLY A 8 -1.28 -22.34 1.70
C GLY A 8 -1.93 -21.59 0.53
N CYS A 9 -2.58 -20.46 0.76
CA CYS A 9 -3.15 -19.66 -0.32
C CYS A 9 -2.04 -18.91 -1.08
N ARG A 10 -2.19 -18.79 -2.41
CA ARG A 10 -1.39 -17.87 -3.23
C ARG A 10 -1.99 -16.47 -3.11
N VAL A 11 -1.40 -15.64 -2.25
CA VAL A 11 -1.97 -14.35 -1.87
C VAL A 11 -1.52 -13.24 -2.82
N ILE A 12 -2.48 -12.48 -3.37
CA ILE A 12 -2.20 -11.14 -3.93
C ILE A 12 -2.56 -10.12 -2.85
N ALA A 13 -1.56 -9.34 -2.42
CA ALA A 13 -1.77 -8.27 -1.47
C ALA A 13 -2.28 -7.02 -2.20
N GLU A 14 -3.49 -6.56 -1.87
CA GLU A 14 -4.10 -5.41 -2.52
C GLU A 14 -4.72 -4.43 -1.52
N GLY A 15 -4.58 -3.14 -1.81
CA GLY A 15 -5.21 -2.06 -1.06
C GLY A 15 -4.28 -1.36 -0.07
N ARG A 16 -4.20 -0.03 -0.20
CA ARG A 16 -3.50 0.89 0.73
C ARG A 16 -1.98 0.70 0.85
N TYR A 17 -1.35 -0.02 -0.07
CA TYR A 17 0.12 -0.01 -0.24
C TYR A 17 0.57 1.29 -0.92
N ASN A 18 0.56 2.38 -0.15
CA ASN A 18 0.77 3.73 -0.67
C ASN A 18 2.25 4.11 -0.82
N THR A 19 3.17 3.24 -0.40
CA THR A 19 4.62 3.44 -0.52
C THR A 19 5.31 2.15 -0.99
N PRO A 20 6.47 2.25 -1.66
CA PRO A 20 7.25 1.07 -2.03
C PRO A 20 7.64 0.20 -0.82
N ALA A 21 7.96 0.82 0.32
CA ALA A 21 8.33 0.09 1.54
C ALA A 21 7.19 -0.79 2.08
N GLN A 22 5.93 -0.32 2.00
CA GLN A 22 4.75 -1.12 2.36
C GLN A 22 4.54 -2.29 1.39
N ALA A 23 4.72 -2.07 0.09
CA ALA A 23 4.63 -3.17 -0.89
C ALA A 23 5.72 -4.23 -0.65
N ALA A 24 6.96 -3.80 -0.39
CA ALA A 24 8.04 -4.71 -0.01
C ALA A 24 7.73 -5.47 1.29
N ASP A 25 7.03 -4.83 2.22
CA ASP A 25 6.59 -5.47 3.46
C ASP A 25 5.55 -6.57 3.22
N ALA A 26 4.59 -6.35 2.33
CA ALA A 26 3.64 -7.40 1.93
C ALA A 26 4.35 -8.60 1.31
N MET A 27 5.37 -8.37 0.47
CA MET A 27 6.19 -9.45 -0.09
C MET A 27 6.89 -10.25 1.02
N ARG A 28 7.48 -9.57 2.02
CA ARG A 28 8.13 -10.23 3.17
C ARG A 28 7.15 -11.05 4.02
N HIS A 29 5.86 -10.68 4.06
CA HIS A 29 4.80 -11.41 4.74
C HIS A 29 4.17 -12.54 3.90
N GLY A 30 4.78 -12.89 2.75
CA GLY A 30 4.38 -14.04 1.96
C GLY A 30 3.33 -13.75 0.89
N ALA A 31 3.15 -12.48 0.50
CA ALA A 31 2.40 -12.18 -0.71
C ALA A 31 3.14 -12.72 -1.95
N TRP A 32 2.40 -13.31 -2.88
CA TRP A 32 2.91 -13.72 -4.18
C TRP A 32 3.11 -12.53 -5.12
N ALA A 33 2.21 -11.56 -5.04
CA ALA A 33 2.29 -10.28 -5.75
C ALA A 33 1.60 -9.18 -4.94
N VAL A 34 1.87 -7.92 -5.29
CA VAL A 34 1.21 -6.74 -4.69
C VAL A 34 0.58 -5.89 -5.78
N THR A 35 -0.72 -5.61 -5.65
CA THR A 35 -1.44 -4.68 -6.53
C THR A 35 -1.45 -3.29 -5.91
N VAL A 36 -0.93 -2.29 -6.64
CA VAL A 36 -0.89 -0.89 -6.20
C VAL A 36 -1.71 -0.02 -7.17
N GLY A 37 -2.76 0.62 -6.65
CA GLY A 37 -3.65 1.51 -7.40
C GLY A 37 -3.41 2.99 -7.06
N SER A 38 -4.09 3.49 -6.03
CA SER A 38 -4.14 4.92 -5.69
C SER A 38 -2.80 5.67 -5.67
N ALA A 39 -1.73 5.02 -5.22
CA ALA A 39 -0.41 5.65 -5.15
C ALA A 39 0.35 5.70 -6.49
N ILE A 40 -0.23 5.19 -7.57
CA ILE A 40 0.33 5.22 -8.93
C ILE A 40 -0.64 5.88 -9.91
N THR A 41 -1.90 5.43 -9.95
CA THR A 41 -2.84 5.75 -11.03
C THR A 41 -3.98 6.70 -10.65
N ARG A 42 -3.98 7.26 -9.43
CA ARG A 42 -4.98 8.26 -8.99
C ARG A 42 -4.29 9.54 -8.55
N LEU A 43 -3.97 10.38 -9.53
CA LEU A 43 -3.23 11.63 -9.30
C LEU A 43 -3.90 12.52 -8.26
N GLU A 44 -5.23 12.60 -8.25
CA GLU A 44 -6.01 13.42 -7.32
C GLU A 44 -5.78 12.98 -5.87
N HIS A 45 -5.63 11.67 -5.63
CA HIS A 45 -5.34 11.15 -4.29
C HIS A 45 -3.93 11.52 -3.85
N ILE A 46 -2.95 11.38 -4.74
CA ILE A 46 -1.56 11.71 -4.46
C ILE A 46 -1.45 13.20 -4.14
N CYS A 47 -1.99 14.07 -5.00
CA CYS A 47 -2.01 15.52 -4.77
C CYS A 47 -2.69 15.88 -3.44
N GLN A 48 -3.81 15.24 -3.10
CA GLN A 48 -4.50 15.51 -1.85
C GLN A 48 -3.68 15.10 -0.61
N TRP A 49 -2.95 13.99 -0.66
CA TRP A 49 -2.06 13.58 0.45
C TRP A 49 -0.96 14.60 0.70
N TYR A 50 -0.29 15.07 -0.36
CA TYR A 50 0.72 16.12 -0.27
C TYR A 50 0.12 17.43 0.25
N ASN A 51 -0.99 17.89 -0.33
CA ASN A 51 -1.65 19.13 0.07
C ASN A 51 -2.05 19.10 1.56
N THR A 52 -2.60 17.99 2.03
CA THR A 52 -3.00 17.82 3.43
C THR A 52 -1.79 17.90 4.36
N ALA A 53 -0.70 17.20 4.03
CA ALA A 53 0.52 17.21 4.84
C ALA A 53 1.18 18.61 4.87
N MET A 54 1.27 19.29 3.73
CA MET A 54 1.85 20.63 3.64
C MET A 54 1.04 21.66 4.41
N LYS A 55 -0.30 21.65 4.28
CA LYS A 55 -1.18 22.54 5.06
C LYS A 55 -1.02 22.33 6.55
N LYS A 56 -0.90 21.08 7.01
CA LYS A 56 -0.68 20.77 8.43
C LYS A 56 0.68 21.26 8.95
N ALA A 57 1.70 21.36 8.10
CA ALA A 57 3.04 21.78 8.51
C ALA A 57 3.17 23.31 8.72
N VAL A 58 2.22 24.10 8.18
CA VAL A 58 2.26 25.57 8.21
C VAL A 58 1.12 26.19 9.03
N LEU A 59 0.24 25.36 9.60
CA LEU A 59 -0.80 25.73 10.56
C LEU A 59 -0.32 25.38 11.98
#